data_AF-A0A2S9FRN9-F1
#
_entry.id   AF-A0A2S9FRN9-F1
#
_cell.length_a   1.000
_cell.length_b   1.000
_cell.length_c   1.000
_cell.angle_alpha   90.00
_cell.angle_beta   90.00
_cell.angle_gamma   90.00
#
_symmetry.space_group_name_H-M   'P 1'
#
loop_
_entity.id
_entity.type
_entity.pdbx_description
1 polymer ?
#
loop_
_entity_poly.entity_id
_entity_poly.type
_entity_poly.pdbx_seq_one_letter_code
_entity_poly.pdbx_strand_id
1 'polypeptide(L)'
;TVVDAFYHQLCPECAALNRAKRDARTDLTGRTALLTGGRAKIGMYIALRLLRDGAHTTITTRFPNDAVRRFAAMDDSADWLHRLRIVGIDLRDPA
;
A
#
# COMPACT_ATOMS: atom_id res chain seq x y z
N THR A 1 -22.86 -25.42 10.69
CA THR A 1 -22.61 -24.10 10.06
C THR A 1 -21.36 -24.22 9.21
N VAL A 2 -21.38 -23.82 7.95
CA VAL A 2 -20.17 -23.80 7.10
C VAL A 2 -19.31 -22.62 7.55
N VAL A 3 -18.04 -22.88 7.88
CA VAL A 3 -17.06 -21.87 8.30
C VAL A 3 -16.06 -21.66 7.17
N ASP A 4 -15.71 -20.41 6.91
CA ASP A 4 -14.72 -20.06 5.91
C ASP A 4 -13.28 -20.34 6.37
N ALA A 5 -12.44 -20.91 5.52
CA ALA A 5 -11.07 -21.32 5.86
C ALA A 5 -10.09 -20.15 6.12
N PHE A 6 -10.44 -18.92 5.71
CA PHE A 6 -9.61 -17.74 5.97
C PHE A 6 -10.29 -16.81 6.98
N TYR A 7 -11.61 -16.64 6.86
CA TYR A 7 -12.42 -15.77 7.71
C TYR A 7 -13.27 -16.58 8.71
N HIS A 8 -12.62 -17.19 9.70
CA HIS A 8 -13.27 -18.07 10.69
C HIS A 8 -14.40 -17.42 11.52
N GLN A 9 -14.48 -16.08 11.52
CA GLN A 9 -15.49 -15.30 12.25
C GLN A 9 -16.61 -14.75 11.35
N LEU A 10 -16.62 -15.08 10.05
CA LEU A 10 -17.62 -14.58 9.10
C LEU A 10 -18.48 -15.74 8.56
N CYS A 11 -19.74 -15.44 8.26
CA CYS A 11 -20.54 -16.35 7.42
C CYS A 11 -19.96 -16.41 5.99
N PRO A 12 -20.28 -17.45 5.20
CA PRO A 12 -19.71 -17.64 3.86
C PRO A 12 -19.85 -16.43 2.91
N GLU A 13 -21.01 -15.77 2.90
CA GLU A 13 -21.26 -14.60 2.05
C GLU A 13 -20.40 -13.39 2.47
N CYS A 14 -20.30 -13.13 3.78
CA CYS A 14 -19.43 -12.08 4.32
C CYS A 14 -17.95 -12.38 4.02
N ALA A 15 -17.52 -13.64 4.09
CA ALA A 15 -16.16 -14.04 3.75
C ALA A 15 -15.85 -13.83 2.26
N ALA A 16 -16.78 -14.20 1.37
CA ALA A 16 -16.66 -13.97 -0.07
C ALA A 16 -16.58 -12.47 -0.41
N LEU A 17 -17.45 -11.65 0.19
CA LEU A 17 -17.43 -10.19 0.02
C LEU A 17 -16.10 -9.59 0.48
N ASN A 18 -15.59 -9.99 1.64
CA ASN A 18 -14.34 -9.44 2.17
C ASN A 18 -13.11 -9.91 1.36
N ARG A 19 -13.11 -11.14 0.83
CA ARG A 19 -12.09 -11.58 -0.14
C ARG A 19 -12.07 -10.69 -1.37
N ALA A 20 -13.22 -10.47 -2.01
CA ALA A 20 -13.32 -9.63 -3.20
C ALA A 20 -12.77 -8.21 -2.98
N LYS A 21 -12.99 -7.63 -1.78
CA LYS A 21 -12.45 -6.31 -1.42
C LYS A 21 -10.92 -6.25 -1.31
N ARG A 22 -10.22 -7.39 -1.11
CA ARG A 22 -8.76 -7.41 -1.02
C ARG A 22 -8.11 -7.13 -2.38
N ASP A 23 -8.76 -7.60 -3.44
CA ASP A 23 -8.29 -7.52 -4.82
C ASP A 23 -8.92 -6.34 -5.59
N ALA A 24 -9.78 -5.57 -4.92
CA ALA A 24 -10.38 -4.37 -5.51
C ALA A 24 -9.31 -3.37 -5.95
N ARG A 25 -9.51 -2.82 -7.15
CA ARG A 25 -8.67 -1.83 -7.81
C ARG A 25 -9.50 -0.60 -8.16
N THR A 26 -8.84 0.53 -8.35
CA THR A 26 -9.47 1.77 -8.80
C THR A 26 -8.52 2.53 -9.70
N ASP A 27 -9.01 3.31 -10.66
CA ASP A 27 -8.14 4.20 -11.44
C ASP A 27 -7.88 5.47 -10.62
N LEU A 28 -6.60 5.70 -10.31
CA LEU A 28 -6.10 6.88 -9.60
C LEU A 28 -5.17 7.72 -10.48
N THR A 29 -5.20 7.53 -11.80
CA THR A 29 -4.43 8.35 -12.73
C THR A 29 -4.74 9.83 -12.53
N GLY A 30 -3.68 10.66 -12.47
CA GLY A 30 -3.79 12.10 -12.21
C GLY A 30 -4.07 12.47 -10.75
N ARG A 31 -4.18 11.50 -9.83
CA ARG A 31 -4.30 11.76 -8.39
C ARG A 31 -2.93 11.74 -7.72
N THR A 32 -2.82 12.51 -6.64
CA THR A 32 -1.68 12.51 -5.74
C THR A 32 -2.10 12.04 -4.36
N ALA A 33 -1.33 11.13 -3.77
CA ALA A 33 -1.55 10.60 -2.44
C ALA A 33 -0.35 10.89 -1.53
N LEU A 34 -0.62 11.35 -0.31
CA LEU A 34 0.34 11.40 0.79
C LEU A 34 0.03 10.26 1.75
N LEU A 35 1.02 9.41 2.01
CA LEU A 35 0.89 8.27 2.91
C LEU A 35 1.96 8.33 4.01
N THR A 36 1.51 8.42 5.25
CA THR A 36 2.41 8.33 6.41
C THR A 36 2.72 6.87 6.74
N GLY A 37 3.97 6.58 7.10
CA GLY A 37 4.38 5.22 7.48
C GLY A 37 4.43 4.21 6.33
N GLY A 38 4.70 4.64 5.10
CA GLY A 38 4.59 3.80 3.90
C GLY A 38 5.67 2.73 3.69
N ARG A 39 6.69 2.64 4.56
CA ARG A 39 7.86 1.76 4.35
C ARG A 39 7.56 0.26 4.47
N ALA A 40 6.66 -0.15 5.36
CA ALA A 40 6.54 -1.56 5.76
C ALA A 40 5.12 -1.96 6.15
N LYS A 41 4.87 -3.28 6.22
CA LYS A 41 3.59 -3.88 6.60
C LYS A 41 2.44 -3.24 5.81
N ILE A 42 1.32 -2.92 6.49
CA ILE A 42 0.13 -2.35 5.85
C ILE A 42 0.42 -1.06 5.07
N GLY A 43 1.31 -0.21 5.55
CA GLY A 43 1.68 1.03 4.84
C GLY A 43 2.31 0.75 3.48
N MET A 44 3.19 -0.25 3.39
CA MET A 44 3.79 -0.65 2.11
C MET A 44 2.74 -1.21 1.16
N TYR A 45 1.82 -2.05 1.63
CA TYR A 45 0.75 -2.59 0.77
C TYR A 45 -0.23 -1.51 0.30
N ILE A 46 -0.51 -0.48 1.12
CA ILE A 46 -1.30 0.67 0.69
C ILE A 46 -0.54 1.47 -0.38
N ALA A 47 0.75 1.77 -0.16
CA ALA A 47 1.57 2.48 -1.14
C ALA A 47 1.61 1.74 -2.48
N LEU A 48 1.86 0.43 -2.47
CA LEU A 48 1.86 -0.40 -3.68
C LEU A 48 0.52 -0.38 -4.40
N ARG A 49 -0.61 -0.45 -3.67
CA ARG A 49 -1.94 -0.31 -4.29
C ARG A 49 -2.11 1.04 -4.96
N LEU A 50 -1.82 2.14 -4.26
CA LEU A 50 -1.91 3.50 -4.83
C LEU A 50 -1.06 3.65 -6.10
N LEU A 51 0.19 3.16 -6.07
CA LEU A 51 1.13 3.23 -7.19
C LEU A 51 0.68 2.41 -8.39
N ARG A 52 0.22 1.18 -8.14
CA ARG A 52 -0.30 0.26 -9.17
C ARG A 52 -1.64 0.72 -9.73
N ASP A 53 -2.40 1.49 -8.97
CA ASP A 53 -3.64 2.16 -9.38
C ASP A 53 -3.37 3.49 -10.12
N GLY A 54 -2.11 3.89 -10.30
CA GLY A 54 -1.74 5.04 -11.14
C GLY A 54 -1.51 6.36 -10.39
N ALA A 55 -1.64 6.38 -9.06
CA ALA A 55 -1.41 7.60 -8.28
C ALA A 55 0.07 7.99 -8.21
N HIS A 56 0.33 9.30 -8.19
CA HIS A 56 1.59 9.83 -7.68
C HIS A 56 1.58 9.72 -6.15
N THR A 57 2.52 8.97 -5.59
CA THR A 57 2.47 8.62 -4.17
C THR A 57 3.70 9.14 -3.47
N THR A 58 3.50 10.04 -2.50
CA THR A 58 4.53 10.42 -1.54
C THR A 58 4.35 9.60 -0.28
N ILE A 59 5.36 8.83 0.10
CA ILE A 59 5.39 8.13 1.39
C ILE A 59 6.32 8.83 2.36
N THR A 60 5.97 8.77 3.65
CA THR A 60 6.86 9.24 4.73
C THR A 60 7.36 8.08 5.59
N THR A 61 8.61 8.16 6.05
CA THR A 61 9.20 7.18 6.96
C THR A 61 10.43 7.73 7.67
N ARG A 62 10.78 7.17 8.84
CA ARG A 62 12.06 7.41 9.52
C ARG A 62 13.25 6.68 8.88
N PHE A 63 13.01 5.78 7.92
CA PHE A 63 14.05 4.96 7.30
C PHE A 63 13.98 5.02 5.77
N PRO A 64 14.27 6.18 5.16
CA PRO A 64 14.09 6.40 3.72
C PRO A 64 14.94 5.48 2.85
N ASN A 65 16.20 5.20 3.22
CA ASN A 65 17.08 4.31 2.46
C ASN A 65 16.55 2.87 2.42
N ASP A 66 15.98 2.38 3.52
CA ASP A 66 15.34 1.05 3.56
C ASP A 66 14.06 1.03 2.70
N ALA A 67 13.30 2.13 2.68
CA ALA A 67 12.15 2.24 1.78
C ALA A 67 12.58 2.19 0.31
N VAL A 68 13.58 2.98 -0.10
CA VAL A 68 14.12 2.97 -1.47
C VAL A 68 14.48 1.55 -1.89
N ARG A 69 15.27 0.84 -1.08
CA ARG A 69 15.67 -0.54 -1.36
C ARG A 69 14.48 -1.48 -1.53
N ARG A 70 13.47 -1.38 -0.65
CA ARG A 70 12.27 -2.25 -0.70
C ARG A 70 11.41 -2.01 -1.92
N PHE A 71 11.13 -0.75 -2.25
CA PHE A 71 10.30 -0.41 -3.40
C PHE A 71 11.03 -0.70 -4.73
N ALA A 72 12.33 -0.42 -4.82
CA ALA A 72 13.12 -0.75 -6.02
C ALA A 72 13.31 -2.26 -6.24
N ALA A 73 13.23 -3.08 -5.18
CA ALA A 73 13.34 -4.53 -5.27
C ALA A 73 12.03 -5.23 -5.67
N MET A 74 10.93 -4.50 -5.86
CA MET A 74 9.68 -5.09 -6.36
C MET A 74 9.84 -5.42 -7.85
N ASP A 75 9.40 -6.61 -8.24
CA ASP A 75 9.51 -7.09 -9.63
C ASP A 75 8.82 -6.14 -10.64
N ASP A 76 7.71 -5.53 -10.23
CA ASP A 76 6.91 -4.60 -11.03
C ASP A 76 7.31 -3.12 -10.83
N SER A 77 8.43 -2.85 -10.16
CA SER A 77 8.81 -1.47 -9.79
C SER A 77 8.99 -0.55 -11.00
N ALA A 78 9.51 -1.05 -12.11
CA ALA A 78 9.73 -0.24 -13.32
C ALA A 78 8.45 0.47 -13.82
N ASP A 79 7.27 -0.11 -13.57
CA ASP A 79 5.98 0.40 -14.05
C ASP A 79 5.47 1.63 -13.28
N TRP A 80 5.95 1.85 -12.06
CA TRP A 80 5.41 2.88 -11.16
C TRP A 80 6.45 3.61 -10.31
N LEU A 81 7.71 3.19 -10.29
CA LEU A 81 8.75 3.78 -9.42
C LEU A 81 8.95 5.27 -9.71
N HIS A 82 8.77 5.69 -10.96
CA HIS A 82 8.80 7.09 -11.38
C HIS A 82 7.71 7.97 -10.74
N ARG A 83 6.64 7.37 -10.18
CA ARG A 83 5.56 8.05 -9.44
C ARG A 83 5.73 8.01 -7.93
N LEU A 84 6.76 7.34 -7.41
CA LEU A 84 7.03 7.23 -5.98
C LEU A 84 7.99 8.34 -5.50
N ARG A 85 7.56 9.11 -4.50
CA ARG A 85 8.41 10.00 -3.72
C ARG A 85 8.56 9.47 -2.29
N ILE A 86 9.78 9.45 -1.76
CA ILE A 86 10.06 9.02 -0.40
C ILE A 86 10.59 10.21 0.39
N VAL A 87 9.95 10.52 1.52
CA VAL A 87 10.36 11.59 2.44
C VAL A 87 10.78 11.00 3.78
N GLY A 88 12.02 11.29 4.17
CA GLY A 88 12.53 11.00 5.51
C GLY A 88 11.94 11.97 6.53
N ILE A 89 11.16 11.48 7.49
CA ILE A 89 10.62 12.30 8.59
C ILE A 89 10.36 11.44 9.83
N ASP A 90 10.60 12.01 11.00
CA ASP A 90 10.10 11.50 12.27
C ASP A 90 8.86 12.28 12.68
N LEU A 91 7.66 11.71 12.51
CA LEU A 91 6.42 12.40 12.89
C LEU A 91 6.25 12.55 14.41
N ARG A 92 7.15 12.00 15.23
CA ARG A 92 7.22 12.30 16.66
C ARG A 92 7.93 13.62 16.94
N ASP A 93 8.75 14.08 16.00
CA ASP A 93 9.52 15.33 16.08
C ASP A 93 9.49 16.04 14.71
N PRO A 94 8.39 16.78 14.43
CA PRO A 94 8.14 17.36 13.12
C PRO A 94 8.85 18.70 12.88
N ALA A 95 9.76 19.11 13.78
CA ALA A 95 10.50 20.38 13.73
C ALA A 95 11.59 20.40 12.64
#